data_AF-A0A1G4GY95-F1
#
_entry.id   AF-A0A1G4GY95-F1
#
_cell.length_a   1.000
_cell.length_b   1.000
_cell.length_c   1.000
_cell.angle_alpha   90.00
_cell.angle_beta   90.00
_cell.angle_gamma   90.00
#
_symmetry.space_group_name_H-M   'P 1'
#
loop_
_entity.id
_entity.type
_entity.pdbx_description
1 polymer ?
#
loop_
_entity_poly.entity_id
_entity_poly.type
_entity_poly.pdbx_seq_one_letter_code
_entity_poly.pdbx_strand_id
1 'polypeptide(L)'
;MFDIDSGGNQAEADDETISESTIQGDRIIFHHLPAYKFEQELKEEANDNIYNTYFDALSNAMTHYPWRQGLFNKLSRNIKLVHDRYVEGDEFNKKRCYDLNFWLYDQVFNNLKSTSEYDTKFFKDISTRLQEVWKKIVDAKFKGQPFQCYPDKDLLLNMGYLQEVKDLFDFFQDYNEMKKEIIADTYKSCRRYLDYLKQRIPVYYTWRDSCKVDEFACKRYIDDYMKYRPASIVPDLNPLIVLWYPYTPCYQSVYDLFVKAKEQPKRNDGIYKKKMEKLEKLNPGGNLLLTDMGDGLRGSEFFIPGDHDDYWLRLIYRRKSTA
;
A
#
# COMPACT_ATOMS: atom_id res chain seq x y z
N MET A 1 -40.40 47.66 -20.50
CA MET A 1 -40.93 46.63 -19.59
C MET A 1 -40.22 45.34 -19.98
N PHE A 2 -39.17 44.97 -19.21
CA PHE A 2 -38.42 43.69 -19.19
C PHE A 2 -37.74 43.24 -20.50
N ASP A 3 -36.53 42.69 -20.55
CA ASP A 3 -35.43 42.46 -19.60
C ASP A 3 -34.14 42.31 -20.43
N ILE A 4 -33.03 42.78 -19.88
CA ILE A 4 -31.67 42.50 -20.36
C ILE A 4 -31.16 41.35 -19.50
N ASP A 5 -30.89 40.19 -20.09
CA ASP A 5 -29.87 39.26 -19.60
C ASP A 5 -29.46 38.28 -20.69
N SER A 6 -28.31 38.56 -21.31
CA SER A 6 -27.54 37.62 -22.12
C SER A 6 -26.27 37.28 -21.34
N GLY A 7 -26.45 36.57 -20.22
CA GLY A 7 -25.37 35.99 -19.43
C GLY A 7 -25.00 34.61 -19.97
N GLY A 8 -24.30 34.56 -21.09
CA GLY A 8 -23.63 33.34 -21.56
C GLY A 8 -22.30 33.18 -20.85
N ASN A 9 -22.31 32.73 -19.59
CA ASN A 9 -21.10 32.24 -18.95
C ASN A 9 -20.81 30.85 -19.52
N GLN A 10 -19.76 30.76 -20.33
CA GLN A 10 -19.02 29.52 -20.52
C GLN A 10 -18.52 29.10 -19.14
N ALA A 11 -19.17 28.12 -18.53
CA ALA A 11 -18.54 27.31 -17.52
C ALA A 11 -17.52 26.44 -18.27
N GLU A 12 -16.24 26.79 -18.15
CA GLU A 12 -15.16 25.84 -18.37
C GLU A 12 -15.51 24.56 -17.62
N ALA A 13 -15.40 23.42 -18.32
CA ALA A 13 -15.53 22.13 -17.69
C ALA A 13 -14.46 22.06 -16.60
N ASP A 14 -14.91 22.03 -15.35
CA ASP A 14 -14.06 21.74 -14.21
C ASP A 14 -13.33 20.44 -14.52
N ASP A 15 -12.02 20.57 -14.76
CA ASP A 15 -11.04 19.51 -14.79
C ASP A 15 -11.35 18.60 -13.60
N GLU A 16 -11.71 17.35 -13.88
CA GLU A 16 -12.06 16.35 -12.87
C GLU A 16 -11.02 16.46 -11.75
N THR A 17 -11.46 16.91 -10.58
CA THR A 17 -10.63 17.02 -9.40
C THR A 17 -10.15 15.62 -9.10
N ILE A 18 -8.93 15.31 -9.56
CA ILE A 18 -8.24 14.06 -9.28
C ILE A 18 -8.16 13.99 -7.76
N SER A 19 -9.03 13.19 -7.14
CA SER A 19 -8.84 12.85 -5.73
C SER A 19 -7.43 12.28 -5.63
N GLU A 20 -6.67 12.84 -4.70
CA GLU A 20 -5.28 12.49 -4.50
C GLU A 20 -5.19 11.22 -3.64
N SER A 21 -6.29 10.51 -3.37
CA SER A 21 -6.24 9.10 -3.01
C SER A 21 -5.69 8.29 -4.20
N THR A 22 -4.67 7.45 -3.97
CA THR A 22 -4.03 6.72 -5.08
C THR A 22 -4.90 5.59 -5.64
N ILE A 23 -5.87 5.11 -4.85
CA ILE A 23 -6.78 4.03 -5.23
C ILE A 23 -8.20 4.45 -4.87
N GLN A 24 -8.98 4.79 -5.90
CA GLN A 24 -10.41 5.03 -5.79
C GLN A 24 -11.17 3.72 -6.09
N GLY A 25 -12.14 3.37 -5.25
CA GLY A 25 -12.95 2.15 -5.38
C GLY A 25 -12.31 0.87 -4.85
N ASP A 26 -12.86 -0.28 -5.22
CA ASP A 26 -12.41 -1.58 -4.75
C ASP A 26 -11.02 -1.96 -5.29
N ARG A 27 -10.19 -2.55 -4.43
CA ARG A 27 -8.85 -3.04 -4.81
C ARG A 27 -8.98 -4.21 -5.76
N ILE A 28 -8.28 -4.13 -6.89
CA ILE A 28 -8.21 -5.24 -7.84
C ILE A 28 -7.21 -6.26 -7.31
N ILE A 29 -7.69 -7.48 -7.12
CA ILE A 29 -6.95 -8.57 -6.50
C ILE A 29 -6.87 -9.73 -7.50
N PHE A 30 -5.68 -10.32 -7.63
CA PHE A 30 -5.49 -11.54 -8.41
C PHE A 30 -5.12 -12.71 -7.50
N HIS A 31 -5.99 -13.73 -7.46
CA HIS A 31 -5.85 -14.84 -6.52
C HIS A 31 -4.63 -15.73 -6.77
N HIS A 32 -4.08 -15.70 -7.99
CA HIS A 32 -2.92 -16.51 -8.35
C HIS A 32 -1.59 -15.86 -7.92
N LEU A 33 -1.58 -14.56 -7.58
CA LEU A 33 -0.38 -13.82 -7.26
C LEU A 33 0.13 -14.08 -5.82
N PRO A 34 1.46 -13.98 -5.57
CA PRO A 34 2.05 -14.30 -4.28
C PRO A 34 1.53 -13.48 -3.10
N ALA A 35 1.33 -12.16 -3.27
CA ALA A 35 0.88 -11.30 -2.17
C ALA A 35 -0.50 -11.73 -1.64
N TYR A 36 -1.44 -12.02 -2.54
CA TYR A 36 -2.76 -12.53 -2.17
C TYR A 36 -2.67 -13.86 -1.44
N LYS A 37 -1.89 -14.82 -1.94
CA LYS A 37 -1.75 -16.14 -1.32
C LYS A 37 -1.28 -16.04 0.11
N PHE A 38 -0.25 -15.22 0.37
CA PHE A 38 0.25 -15.02 1.73
C PHE A 38 -0.76 -14.32 2.64
N GLU A 39 -1.50 -13.34 2.12
CA GLU A 39 -2.58 -12.70 2.86
C GLU A 39 -3.70 -13.69 3.25
N GLN A 40 -4.04 -14.63 2.39
CA GLN A 40 -5.01 -15.68 2.73
C GLN A 40 -4.49 -16.57 3.86
N GLU A 41 -3.21 -16.95 3.84
CA GLU A 41 -2.59 -17.70 4.95
C GLU A 41 -2.77 -16.95 6.27
N LEU A 42 -2.52 -15.64 6.32
CA LEU A 42 -2.72 -14.84 7.55
C LEU A 42 -4.18 -14.80 8.04
N LYS A 43 -5.15 -15.01 7.14
CA LYS A 43 -6.59 -14.93 7.41
C LYS A 43 -7.22 -16.27 7.77
N GLU A 44 -6.54 -17.40 7.52
CA GLU A 44 -7.09 -18.72 7.85
C GLU A 44 -7.52 -18.81 9.32
N GLU A 45 -8.52 -19.65 9.58
CA GLU A 45 -9.01 -19.88 10.92
C GLU A 45 -7.97 -20.57 11.80
N ALA A 46 -7.93 -20.18 13.07
CA ALA A 46 -7.04 -20.74 14.06
C ALA A 46 -7.84 -21.08 15.32
N ASN A 47 -7.86 -22.37 15.68
CA ASN A 47 -8.60 -22.85 16.84
C ASN A 47 -7.77 -22.86 18.13
N ASP A 48 -6.44 -22.86 17.99
CA ASP A 48 -5.52 -22.99 19.12
C ASP A 48 -4.59 -21.77 19.24
N ASN A 49 -4.34 -21.35 20.48
CA ASN A 49 -3.29 -20.40 20.82
C ASN A 49 -2.06 -21.15 21.34
N ILE A 50 -1.09 -21.40 20.46
CA ILE A 50 0.17 -22.10 20.77
C ILE A 50 1.09 -21.33 21.74
N TYR A 51 0.76 -20.07 22.05
CA TYR A 51 1.48 -19.17 22.94
C TYR A 51 0.55 -18.60 24.02
N ASN A 52 -0.49 -19.34 24.42
CA ASN A 52 -1.54 -18.88 25.34
C ASN A 52 -1.02 -18.19 26.61
N THR A 53 0.02 -18.72 27.25
CA THR A 53 0.59 -18.17 28.49
C THR A 53 1.07 -16.73 28.36
N TYR A 54 1.41 -16.27 27.14
CA TYR A 54 1.84 -14.89 26.91
C TYR A 54 0.65 -13.91 26.88
N PHE A 55 -0.57 -14.41 26.70
CA PHE A 55 -1.79 -13.61 26.60
C PHE A 55 -2.55 -13.47 27.92
N ASP A 56 -2.18 -14.17 29.00
CA ASP A 56 -2.96 -14.23 30.25
C ASP A 56 -3.34 -12.85 30.80
N ALA A 57 -2.37 -11.93 30.89
CA ALA A 57 -2.62 -10.56 31.37
C ALA A 57 -3.56 -9.77 30.44
N LEU A 58 -3.45 -9.97 29.13
CA LEU A 58 -4.29 -9.32 28.13
C LEU A 58 -5.70 -9.92 28.08
N SER A 59 -5.81 -11.23 28.31
CA SER A 59 -7.06 -11.97 28.33
C SER A 59 -8.03 -11.36 29.35
N ASN A 60 -7.54 -11.01 30.54
CA ASN A 60 -8.30 -10.34 31.58
C ASN A 60 -8.81 -8.96 31.15
N ALA A 61 -7.93 -8.14 30.55
CA ALA A 61 -8.26 -6.80 30.09
C ALA A 61 -9.26 -6.79 28.92
N MET A 62 -9.26 -7.85 28.10
CA MET A 62 -10.13 -7.96 26.94
C MET A 62 -11.37 -8.82 27.18
N THR A 63 -11.67 -9.23 28.42
CA THR A 63 -12.73 -10.20 28.77
C THR A 63 -14.12 -9.88 28.20
N HIS A 64 -14.41 -8.62 27.91
CA HIS A 64 -15.70 -8.19 27.35
C HIS A 64 -15.78 -8.31 25.83
N TYR A 65 -14.67 -8.52 25.12
CA TYR A 65 -14.64 -8.66 23.66
C TYR A 65 -14.79 -10.13 23.23
N PRO A 66 -15.88 -10.51 22.56
CA PRO A 66 -16.11 -11.90 22.13
C PRO A 66 -15.07 -12.38 21.11
N TRP A 67 -14.58 -11.47 20.26
CA TRP A 67 -13.59 -11.76 19.22
C TRP A 67 -12.16 -11.98 19.74
N ARG A 68 -11.88 -11.73 21.03
CA ARG A 68 -10.52 -11.76 21.58
C ARG A 68 -9.80 -13.09 21.36
N GLN A 69 -10.50 -14.21 21.57
CA GLN A 69 -9.87 -15.53 21.52
C GLN A 69 -9.50 -15.88 20.07
N GLY A 70 -10.39 -15.59 19.13
CA GLY A 70 -10.09 -15.73 17.70
C GLY A 70 -8.87 -14.89 17.29
N LEU A 71 -8.78 -13.64 17.77
CA LEU A 71 -7.61 -12.80 17.50
C LEU A 71 -6.32 -13.38 18.11
N PHE A 72 -6.36 -13.84 19.36
CA PHE A 72 -5.18 -14.41 20.02
C PHE A 72 -4.69 -15.68 19.32
N ASN A 73 -5.61 -16.58 18.97
CA ASN A 73 -5.30 -17.80 18.22
C ASN A 73 -4.62 -17.45 16.88
N LYS A 74 -5.24 -16.54 16.10
CA LYS A 74 -4.72 -16.14 14.79
C LYS A 74 -3.36 -15.42 14.91
N LEU A 75 -3.19 -14.51 15.86
CA LEU A 75 -1.93 -13.78 16.06
C LEU A 75 -0.81 -14.75 16.46
N SER A 76 -1.08 -15.66 17.39
CA SER A 76 -0.14 -16.68 17.85
C SER A 76 0.35 -17.55 16.68
N ARG A 77 -0.58 -18.05 15.87
CA ARG A 77 -0.28 -18.81 14.66
C ARG A 77 0.47 -17.97 13.63
N ASN A 78 0.06 -16.72 13.38
CA ASN A 78 0.67 -15.85 12.38
C ASN A 78 2.11 -15.46 12.74
N ILE A 79 2.41 -15.25 14.03
CA ILE A 79 3.78 -15.03 14.52
C ILE A 79 4.64 -16.25 14.17
N LYS A 80 4.15 -17.47 14.40
CA LYS A 80 4.88 -18.67 13.99
C LYS A 80 5.02 -18.75 12.47
N LEU A 81 3.95 -18.49 11.72
CA LEU A 81 3.92 -18.56 10.26
C LEU A 81 5.01 -17.69 9.60
N VAL A 82 5.13 -16.42 9.99
CA VAL A 82 6.13 -15.51 9.37
C VAL A 82 7.58 -15.97 9.60
N HIS A 83 7.86 -16.63 10.73
CA HIS A 83 9.19 -17.15 11.04
C HIS A 83 9.43 -18.50 10.34
N ASP A 84 8.43 -19.40 10.32
CA ASP A 84 8.52 -20.69 9.62
C ASP A 84 8.65 -20.51 8.08
N ARG A 85 8.11 -19.41 7.54
CA ARG A 85 8.21 -19.03 6.11
C ARG A 85 9.48 -18.24 5.79
N TYR A 86 10.44 -18.17 6.71
CA TYR A 86 11.72 -17.55 6.42
C TYR A 86 12.47 -18.31 5.33
N VAL A 87 12.97 -17.59 4.32
CA VAL A 87 13.80 -18.14 3.26
C VAL A 87 15.08 -17.32 3.18
N GLU A 88 16.24 -17.94 3.37
CA GLU A 88 17.52 -17.23 3.29
C GLU A 88 17.68 -16.56 1.91
N GLY A 89 18.07 -15.28 1.92
CA GLY A 89 18.22 -14.47 0.70
C GLY A 89 16.92 -13.93 0.09
N ASP A 90 15.74 -14.30 0.59
CA ASP A 90 14.47 -13.71 0.13
C ASP A 90 14.24 -12.33 0.76
N GLU A 91 14.19 -11.30 -0.06
CA GLU A 91 13.91 -9.92 0.39
C GLU A 91 12.49 -9.75 0.96
N PHE A 92 11.55 -10.62 0.57
CA PHE A 92 10.17 -10.54 1.02
C PHE A 92 9.96 -11.12 2.42
N ASN A 93 11.00 -11.63 3.07
CA ASN A 93 10.95 -11.95 4.51
C ASN A 93 10.49 -10.76 5.34
N LYS A 94 11.12 -9.60 5.11
CA LYS A 94 10.77 -8.35 5.81
C LYS A 94 9.34 -7.93 5.45
N LYS A 95 8.97 -7.98 4.17
CA LYS A 95 7.61 -7.70 3.71
C LYS A 95 6.55 -8.57 4.39
N ARG A 96 6.78 -9.88 4.55
CA ARG A 96 5.88 -10.78 5.30
C ARG A 96 5.69 -10.34 6.76
N CYS A 97 6.71 -9.73 7.35
CA CYS A 97 6.60 -9.12 8.67
C CYS A 97 5.75 -7.84 8.67
N TYR A 98 5.85 -7.02 7.62
CA TYR A 98 4.95 -5.90 7.42
C TYR A 98 3.50 -6.38 7.29
N ASP A 99 3.25 -7.42 6.50
CA ASP A 99 1.89 -7.98 6.33
C ASP A 99 1.29 -8.42 7.66
N LEU A 100 2.09 -8.99 8.57
CA LEU A 100 1.63 -9.33 9.91
C LEU A 100 1.32 -8.09 10.77
N ASN A 101 2.16 -7.06 10.70
CA ASN A 101 1.88 -5.77 11.36
C ASN A 101 0.58 -5.14 10.84
N PHE A 102 0.43 -5.06 9.51
CA PHE A 102 -0.77 -4.58 8.85
C PHE A 102 -2.00 -5.40 9.26
N TRP A 103 -1.91 -6.73 9.19
CA TRP A 103 -3.01 -7.64 9.53
C TRP A 103 -3.47 -7.43 10.97
N LEU A 104 -2.55 -7.26 11.92
CA LEU A 104 -2.92 -7.03 13.33
C LEU A 104 -3.75 -5.75 13.47
N TYR A 105 -3.30 -4.65 12.88
CA TYR A 105 -4.02 -3.38 12.90
C TYR A 105 -5.38 -3.49 12.20
N ASP A 106 -5.45 -4.13 11.02
CA ASP A 106 -6.69 -4.35 10.29
C ASP A 106 -7.71 -5.18 11.10
N GLN A 107 -7.26 -6.26 11.74
CA GLN A 107 -8.14 -7.07 12.58
C GLN A 107 -8.68 -6.30 13.78
N VAL A 108 -7.83 -5.56 14.50
CA VAL A 108 -8.27 -4.74 15.63
C VAL A 108 -9.23 -3.65 15.14
N PHE A 109 -8.90 -2.98 14.03
CA PHE A 109 -9.70 -1.92 13.45
C PHE A 109 -11.11 -2.40 13.08
N ASN A 110 -11.22 -3.49 12.31
CA ASN A 110 -12.50 -4.00 11.83
C ASN A 110 -13.39 -4.54 12.97
N ASN A 111 -12.79 -5.18 13.97
CA ASN A 111 -13.54 -5.64 15.14
C ASN A 111 -14.03 -4.49 16.02
N LEU A 112 -13.27 -3.39 16.14
CA LEU A 112 -13.67 -2.21 16.91
C LEU A 112 -14.64 -1.29 16.17
N LYS A 113 -14.54 -1.15 14.85
CA LYS A 113 -15.49 -0.37 14.05
C LYS A 113 -16.92 -0.89 14.20
N SER A 114 -17.06 -2.17 14.52
CA SER A 114 -18.35 -2.84 14.75
C SER A 114 -18.93 -2.58 16.15
N THR A 115 -18.23 -1.85 17.02
CA THR A 115 -18.70 -1.51 18.38
C THR A 115 -19.03 -0.02 18.49
N SER A 116 -19.89 0.34 19.45
CA SER A 116 -20.22 1.72 19.78
C SER A 116 -19.08 2.48 20.48
N GLU A 117 -17.96 1.81 20.76
CA GLU A 117 -16.78 2.32 21.51
C GLU A 117 -15.63 2.73 20.58
N TYR A 118 -15.92 3.02 19.31
CA TYR A 118 -14.93 3.38 18.31
C TYR A 118 -14.20 4.70 18.67
N ASP A 119 -13.08 4.56 19.37
CA ASP A 119 -12.16 5.64 19.76
C ASP A 119 -10.72 5.30 19.33
N THR A 120 -10.05 6.23 18.65
CA THR A 120 -8.63 6.17 18.27
C THR A 120 -7.73 5.80 19.46
N LYS A 121 -8.02 6.32 20.66
CA LYS A 121 -7.26 6.03 21.87
C LYS A 121 -7.36 4.55 22.25
N PHE A 122 -8.55 3.98 22.11
CA PHE A 122 -8.81 2.60 22.44
C PHE A 122 -8.16 1.63 21.45
N PHE A 123 -8.27 1.94 20.15
CA PHE A 123 -7.55 1.23 19.09
C PHE A 123 -6.03 1.18 19.37
N LYS A 124 -5.46 2.33 19.76
CA LYS A 124 -4.03 2.44 20.10
C LYS A 124 -3.65 1.61 21.33
N ASP A 125 -4.45 1.64 22.40
CA ASP A 125 -4.17 0.86 23.62
C ASP A 125 -4.19 -0.65 23.35
N ILE A 126 -5.25 -1.17 22.72
CA ILE A 126 -5.35 -2.60 22.37
C ILE A 126 -4.18 -3.01 21.47
N SER A 127 -3.91 -2.25 20.42
CA SER A 127 -2.84 -2.58 19.47
C SER A 127 -1.48 -2.61 20.17
N THR A 128 -1.20 -1.64 21.05
CA THR A 128 0.05 -1.59 21.83
C THR A 128 0.22 -2.83 22.70
N ARG A 129 -0.83 -3.23 23.42
CA ARG A 129 -0.79 -4.42 24.30
C ARG A 129 -0.57 -5.71 23.50
N LEU A 130 -1.23 -5.85 22.34
CA LEU A 130 -1.03 -7.00 21.45
C LEU A 130 0.40 -7.06 20.92
N GLN A 131 0.97 -5.91 20.54
CA GLN A 131 2.37 -5.81 20.14
C GLN A 131 3.34 -6.18 21.26
N GLU A 132 3.07 -5.78 22.51
CA GLU A 132 3.90 -6.20 23.65
C GLU A 132 3.91 -7.71 23.86
N VAL A 133 2.74 -8.36 23.72
CA VAL A 133 2.63 -9.82 23.76
C VAL A 133 3.42 -10.45 22.62
N TRP A 134 3.23 -9.97 21.39
CA TRP A 134 3.98 -10.44 20.23
C TRP A 134 5.49 -10.31 20.44
N LYS A 135 5.97 -9.14 20.88
CA LYS A 135 7.40 -8.95 21.17
C LYS A 135 7.93 -9.98 22.17
N LYS A 136 7.21 -10.24 23.28
CA LYS A 136 7.62 -11.25 24.27
C LYS A 136 7.71 -12.65 23.67
N ILE A 137 6.80 -13.01 22.77
CA ILE A 137 6.84 -14.29 22.04
C ILE A 137 8.11 -14.37 21.18
N VAL A 138 8.41 -13.31 20.40
CA VAL A 138 9.61 -13.26 19.55
C VAL A 138 10.89 -13.37 20.37
N ASP A 139 10.99 -12.57 21.44
CA ASP A 139 12.13 -12.55 22.35
C ASP A 139 12.37 -13.92 23.04
N ALA A 140 11.31 -14.71 23.25
CA ALA A 140 11.40 -15.98 23.95
C ALA A 140 11.55 -17.20 23.01
N LYS A 141 10.96 -17.16 21.81
CA LYS A 141 10.85 -18.34 20.92
C LYS A 141 11.73 -18.26 19.68
N PHE A 142 12.07 -17.05 19.25
CA PHE A 142 12.77 -16.81 17.99
C PHE A 142 14.10 -16.05 18.20
N LYS A 143 14.55 -15.92 19.46
CA LYS A 143 15.82 -15.28 19.80
C LYS A 143 17.01 -16.00 19.17
N GLY A 144 17.87 -15.25 18.47
CA GLY A 144 19.07 -15.78 17.82
C GLY A 144 18.82 -16.46 16.47
N GLN A 145 17.59 -16.48 15.97
CA GLN A 145 17.30 -16.94 14.61
C GLN A 145 17.77 -15.91 13.57
N PRO A 146 18.05 -16.34 12.32
CA PRO A 146 18.49 -15.46 11.23
C PRO A 146 17.53 -14.32 10.92
N PHE A 147 16.24 -14.51 11.23
CA PHE A 147 15.19 -13.53 11.04
C PHE A 147 14.27 -13.48 12.25
N GLN A 148 13.93 -12.26 12.66
CA GLN A 148 13.08 -11.99 13.82
C GLN A 148 12.08 -10.91 13.43
N CYS A 149 10.83 -11.34 13.24
CA CYS A 149 9.75 -10.45 12.88
C CYS A 149 9.12 -9.85 14.14
N TYR A 150 9.51 -8.61 14.45
CA TYR A 150 8.98 -7.84 15.57
C TYR A 150 7.79 -6.96 15.16
N PRO A 151 6.92 -6.60 16.13
CA PRO A 151 5.97 -5.52 15.92
C PRO A 151 6.70 -4.20 15.64
N ASP A 152 6.21 -3.44 14.68
CA ASP A 152 6.75 -2.16 14.26
C ASP A 152 5.93 -1.01 14.85
N LYS A 153 6.51 -0.37 15.86
CA LYS A 153 5.90 0.75 16.59
C LYS A 153 6.09 2.09 15.87
N ASP A 154 6.92 2.13 14.84
CA ASP A 154 7.18 3.35 14.06
C ASP A 154 6.19 3.52 12.90
N LEU A 155 5.33 2.52 12.67
CA LEU A 155 4.20 2.64 11.74
C LEU A 155 3.16 3.64 12.24
N LEU A 156 2.74 4.54 11.36
CA LEU A 156 1.65 5.46 11.66
C LEU A 156 0.33 4.69 11.78
N LEU A 157 -0.41 4.95 12.85
CA LEU A 157 -1.73 4.36 13.11
C LEU A 157 -2.81 5.06 12.28
N ASN A 158 -2.74 4.93 10.96
CA ASN A 158 -3.75 5.38 10.00
C ASN A 158 -3.95 4.28 8.97
N MET A 159 -5.18 3.83 8.79
CA MET A 159 -5.50 2.68 7.93
C MET A 159 -5.27 2.98 6.45
N GLY A 160 -5.48 4.23 6.01
CA GLY A 160 -5.18 4.67 4.65
C GLY A 160 -3.68 4.57 4.34
N TYR A 161 -2.83 5.12 5.21
CA TYR A 161 -1.37 5.01 5.13
C TYR A 161 -0.90 3.55 5.09
N LEU A 162 -1.34 2.76 6.07
CA LEU A 162 -0.97 1.35 6.16
C LEU A 162 -1.37 0.59 4.89
N GLN A 163 -2.56 0.89 4.38
CA GLN A 163 -3.04 0.24 3.18
C GLN A 163 -2.27 0.66 1.92
N GLU A 164 -1.90 1.93 1.78
CA GLU A 164 -1.07 2.38 0.64
C GLU A 164 0.34 1.77 0.64
N VAL A 165 0.98 1.69 1.82
CA VAL A 165 2.28 1.03 1.95
C VAL A 165 2.15 -0.47 1.67
N LYS A 166 1.05 -1.12 2.11
CA LYS A 166 0.72 -2.49 1.70
C LYS A 166 0.56 -2.62 0.19
N ASP A 167 -0.18 -1.73 -0.46
CA ASP A 167 -0.41 -1.76 -1.90
C ASP A 167 0.92 -1.62 -2.69
N LEU A 168 1.87 -0.82 -2.19
CA LEU A 168 3.23 -0.73 -2.73
C LEU A 168 4.00 -2.04 -2.61
N PHE A 169 3.96 -2.67 -1.43
CA PHE A 169 4.70 -3.90 -1.15
C PHE A 169 4.12 -5.12 -1.87
N ASP A 170 2.80 -5.20 -1.97
CA ASP A 170 2.12 -6.22 -2.76
C ASP A 170 2.51 -6.08 -4.23
N PHE A 171 2.56 -4.84 -4.75
CA PHE A 171 3.05 -4.59 -6.11
C PHE A 171 4.49 -5.09 -6.32
N PHE A 172 5.40 -4.86 -5.38
CA PHE A 172 6.78 -5.40 -5.45
C PHE A 172 6.81 -6.92 -5.47
N GLN A 173 6.05 -7.56 -4.57
CA GLN A 173 6.01 -9.02 -4.45
C GLN A 173 5.44 -9.69 -5.69
N ASP A 174 4.42 -9.09 -6.28
CA ASP A 174 3.74 -9.62 -7.46
C ASP A 174 4.46 -9.30 -8.77
N TYR A 175 5.35 -8.29 -8.76
CA TYR A 175 5.97 -7.72 -9.96
C TYR A 175 6.59 -8.77 -10.88
N ASN A 176 7.41 -9.67 -10.33
CA ASN A 176 8.15 -10.64 -11.14
C ASN A 176 7.23 -11.65 -11.83
N GLU A 177 6.15 -12.06 -11.17
CA GLU A 177 5.19 -13.00 -11.76
C GLU A 177 4.37 -12.32 -12.85
N MET A 178 3.83 -11.14 -12.57
CA MET A 178 3.13 -10.34 -13.58
C MET A 178 4.04 -9.99 -14.76
N LYS A 179 5.31 -9.64 -14.52
CA LYS A 179 6.29 -9.32 -15.56
C LYS A 179 6.46 -10.48 -16.54
N LYS A 180 6.60 -11.72 -16.05
CA LYS A 180 6.69 -12.92 -16.90
C LYS A 180 5.45 -13.08 -17.76
N GLU A 181 4.26 -12.93 -17.19
CA GLU A 181 3.01 -13.05 -17.92
C GLU A 181 2.82 -11.95 -18.98
N ILE A 182 3.24 -10.72 -18.68
CA ILE A 182 3.17 -9.59 -19.62
C ILE A 182 4.15 -9.80 -20.79
N ILE A 183 5.34 -10.33 -20.53
CA ILE A 183 6.31 -10.64 -21.60
C ILE A 183 5.80 -11.79 -22.47
N ALA A 184 5.18 -12.81 -21.88
CA ALA A 184 4.69 -13.98 -22.60
C ALA A 184 3.53 -13.64 -23.57
N ASP A 185 2.59 -12.80 -23.15
CA ASP A 185 1.47 -12.35 -23.99
C ASP A 185 1.05 -10.93 -23.61
N THR A 186 1.75 -9.93 -24.17
CA THR A 186 1.51 -8.52 -23.82
C THR A 186 0.10 -8.06 -24.16
N TYR A 187 -0.49 -8.55 -25.25
CA TYR A 187 -1.82 -8.13 -25.69
C TYR A 187 -2.91 -8.61 -24.73
N LYS A 188 -2.89 -9.89 -24.36
CA LYS A 188 -3.84 -10.45 -23.38
C LYS A 188 -3.58 -9.90 -21.99
N SER A 189 -2.32 -9.82 -21.58
CA SER A 189 -1.93 -9.31 -20.26
C SER A 189 -2.25 -7.84 -20.07
N CYS A 190 -2.20 -7.01 -21.13
CA CYS A 190 -2.64 -5.63 -21.03
C CYS A 190 -4.11 -5.54 -20.61
N ARG A 191 -5.01 -6.29 -21.27
CA ARG A 191 -6.44 -6.32 -20.88
C ARG A 191 -6.66 -6.91 -19.49
N ARG A 192 -5.87 -7.91 -19.12
CA ARG A 192 -5.97 -8.56 -17.81
C ARG A 192 -5.55 -7.62 -16.68
N TYR A 193 -4.45 -6.89 -16.86
CA TYR A 193 -3.79 -6.15 -15.78
C TYR A 193 -4.03 -4.64 -15.81
N LEU A 194 -4.61 -4.06 -16.87
CA LEU A 194 -4.72 -2.61 -17.04
C LEU A 194 -5.29 -1.91 -15.80
N ASP A 195 -6.43 -2.37 -15.28
CA ASP A 195 -7.07 -1.69 -14.16
C ASP A 195 -6.29 -1.85 -12.85
N TYR A 196 -5.64 -3.00 -12.64
CA TYR A 196 -4.71 -3.18 -11.52
C TYR A 196 -3.50 -2.24 -11.65
N LEU A 197 -2.94 -2.10 -12.86
CA LEU A 197 -1.83 -1.19 -13.11
C LEU A 197 -2.24 0.26 -12.85
N LYS A 198 -3.47 0.65 -13.23
CA LYS A 198 -4.03 1.98 -12.91
C LYS A 198 -4.02 2.26 -11.41
N GLN A 199 -4.25 1.25 -10.58
CA GLN A 199 -4.18 1.37 -9.12
C GLN A 199 -2.75 1.36 -8.57
N ARG A 200 -1.85 0.52 -9.11
CA ARG A 200 -0.53 0.26 -8.49
C ARG A 200 0.62 1.12 -9.01
N ILE A 201 0.61 1.52 -10.29
CA ILE A 201 1.67 2.35 -10.86
C ILE A 201 1.75 3.74 -10.19
N PRO A 202 0.63 4.44 -9.91
CA PRO A 202 0.64 5.70 -9.17
C PRO A 202 1.21 5.54 -7.75
N VAL A 203 0.81 4.49 -7.03
CA VAL A 203 1.37 4.17 -5.70
C VAL A 203 2.89 4.01 -5.77
N TYR A 204 3.40 3.27 -6.76
CA TYR A 204 4.84 3.12 -6.95
C TYR A 204 5.55 4.47 -7.11
N TYR A 205 5.11 5.31 -8.05
CA TYR A 205 5.83 6.55 -8.37
C TYR A 205 5.73 7.64 -7.30
N THR A 206 4.63 7.65 -6.53
CA THR A 206 4.45 8.58 -5.42
C THR A 206 5.27 8.18 -4.19
N TRP A 207 5.41 6.88 -3.91
CA TRP A 207 6.10 6.39 -2.72
C TRP A 207 7.56 5.97 -2.92
N ARG A 208 8.01 5.62 -4.13
CA ARG A 208 9.35 5.02 -4.36
C ARG A 208 10.52 5.79 -3.76
N ASP A 209 10.41 7.12 -3.64
CA ASP A 209 11.49 7.93 -3.10
C ASP A 209 11.59 7.83 -1.57
N SER A 210 10.51 7.42 -0.88
CA SER A 210 10.55 7.09 0.55
C SER A 210 11.45 5.88 0.84
N CYS A 211 11.59 4.97 -0.13
CA CYS A 211 12.45 3.80 -0.05
C CYS A 211 13.95 4.13 -0.05
N LYS A 212 14.34 5.40 -0.18
CA LYS A 212 15.73 5.87 -0.07
C LYS A 212 16.15 6.24 1.36
N VAL A 213 15.18 6.37 2.26
CA VAL A 213 15.41 6.86 3.62
C VAL A 213 15.28 5.70 4.59
N ASP A 214 16.37 5.33 5.26
CA ASP A 214 16.43 4.14 6.12
C ASP A 214 15.37 4.11 7.23
N GLU A 215 14.98 5.29 7.72
CA GLU A 215 13.96 5.43 8.76
C GLU A 215 12.53 5.21 8.25
N PHE A 216 12.27 5.25 6.95
CA PHE A 216 10.92 5.16 6.39
C PHE A 216 10.48 3.73 6.14
N ALA A 217 9.17 3.47 6.27
CA ALA A 217 8.63 2.11 6.21
C ALA A 217 9.07 1.37 4.94
N CYS A 218 9.07 2.04 3.78
CA CYS A 218 9.48 1.38 2.55
C CYS A 218 10.88 0.77 2.64
N LYS A 219 11.88 1.54 3.09
CA LYS A 219 13.26 1.06 3.18
C LYS A 219 13.46 0.02 4.29
N ARG A 220 12.72 0.14 5.40
CA ARG A 220 12.75 -0.86 6.48
C ARG A 220 12.33 -2.25 6.00
N TYR A 221 11.41 -2.33 5.03
CA TYR A 221 10.83 -3.59 4.58
C TYR A 221 11.28 -4.08 3.20
N ILE A 222 11.81 -3.20 2.35
CA ILE A 222 12.21 -3.51 0.98
C ILE A 222 13.60 -2.93 0.72
N ASP A 223 14.58 -3.80 0.48
CA ASP A 223 15.97 -3.40 0.33
C ASP A 223 16.27 -2.83 -1.08
N ASP A 224 15.90 -3.57 -2.13
CA ASP A 224 16.10 -3.19 -3.54
C ASP A 224 14.76 -2.95 -4.22
N TYR A 225 14.20 -1.75 -3.99
CA TYR A 225 12.92 -1.35 -4.57
C TYR A 225 13.04 -0.96 -6.07
N MET A 226 14.26 -0.69 -6.57
CA MET A 226 14.46 -0.15 -7.92
C MET A 226 14.27 -1.19 -9.02
N LYS A 227 14.52 -2.48 -8.73
CA LYS A 227 14.25 -3.56 -9.69
C LYS A 227 12.77 -3.73 -10.04
N TYR A 228 11.88 -3.27 -9.16
CA TYR A 228 10.44 -3.28 -9.38
C TYR A 228 9.91 -2.06 -10.12
N ARG A 229 10.81 -1.22 -10.67
CA ARG A 229 10.42 -0.08 -11.48
C ARG A 229 9.51 -0.56 -12.61
N PRO A 230 8.25 -0.11 -12.73
CA PRO A 230 7.35 -0.66 -13.72
C PRO A 230 7.85 -0.46 -15.16
N ALA A 231 8.56 0.64 -15.43
CA ALA A 231 9.20 0.89 -16.73
C ALA A 231 10.37 -0.05 -17.08
N SER A 232 10.90 -0.84 -16.12
CA SER A 232 12.00 -1.78 -16.39
C SER A 232 11.57 -2.99 -17.23
N ILE A 233 10.27 -3.18 -17.48
CA ILE A 233 9.76 -4.21 -18.37
C ILE A 233 9.98 -3.89 -19.85
N VAL A 234 10.06 -2.61 -20.21
CA VAL A 234 10.08 -2.15 -21.61
C VAL A 234 11.16 -2.82 -22.47
N PRO A 235 12.42 -2.97 -22.01
CA PRO A 235 13.45 -3.64 -22.80
C PRO A 235 13.19 -5.12 -23.07
N ASP A 236 12.37 -5.78 -22.23
CA ASP A 236 12.07 -7.21 -22.33
C ASP A 236 10.82 -7.50 -23.18
N LEU A 237 10.10 -6.46 -23.58
CA LEU A 237 8.91 -6.57 -24.43
C LEU A 237 9.28 -6.82 -25.89
N ASN A 238 8.39 -7.48 -26.63
CA ASN A 238 8.56 -7.69 -28.08
C ASN A 238 8.67 -6.32 -28.80
N PRO A 239 9.76 -6.05 -29.55
CA PRO A 239 9.95 -4.77 -30.26
C PRO A 239 8.80 -4.42 -31.23
N LEU A 240 8.07 -5.41 -31.73
CA LEU A 240 6.90 -5.21 -32.58
C LEU A 240 5.76 -4.46 -31.88
N ILE A 241 5.73 -4.42 -30.54
CA ILE A 241 4.75 -3.62 -29.78
C ILE A 241 4.78 -2.15 -30.20
N VAL A 242 5.95 -1.60 -30.56
CA VAL A 242 6.06 -0.22 -31.04
C VAL A 242 5.28 0.00 -32.34
N LEU A 243 5.18 -1.01 -33.20
CA LEU A 243 4.38 -0.94 -34.44
C LEU A 243 2.88 -0.96 -34.15
N TRP A 244 2.46 -1.76 -33.18
CA TRP A 244 1.05 -1.94 -32.81
C TRP A 244 0.54 -0.92 -31.77
N TYR A 245 1.45 -0.15 -31.16
CA TYR A 245 1.15 0.86 -30.14
C TYR A 245 0.06 1.85 -30.59
N PRO A 246 0.13 2.47 -31.79
CA PRO A 246 -0.90 3.41 -32.24
C PRO A 246 -2.29 2.78 -32.43
N TYR A 247 -2.32 1.45 -32.64
CA TYR A 247 -3.53 0.70 -33.00
C TYR A 247 -4.12 -0.08 -31.82
N THR A 248 -3.50 -0.02 -30.64
CA THR A 248 -3.93 -0.76 -29.45
C THR A 248 -4.26 0.21 -28.31
N PRO A 249 -5.55 0.53 -28.09
CA PRO A 249 -5.98 1.47 -27.04
C PRO A 249 -5.46 1.13 -25.64
N CYS A 250 -5.28 -0.17 -25.35
CA CYS A 250 -4.74 -0.62 -24.08
C CYS A 250 -3.29 -0.15 -23.86
N TYR A 251 -2.43 -0.21 -24.88
CA TYR A 251 -1.02 0.21 -24.76
C TYR A 251 -0.90 1.71 -24.56
N GLN A 252 -1.73 2.49 -25.25
CA GLN A 252 -1.85 3.94 -25.03
C GLN A 252 -2.30 4.24 -23.59
N SER A 253 -3.31 3.52 -23.09
CA SER A 253 -3.78 3.69 -21.71
C SER A 253 -2.70 3.41 -20.67
N VAL A 254 -1.88 2.37 -20.88
CA VAL A 254 -0.74 2.07 -20.00
C VAL A 254 0.31 3.18 -20.08
N TYR A 255 0.61 3.71 -21.27
CA TYR A 255 1.54 4.82 -21.42
C TYR A 255 1.07 6.09 -20.71
N ASP A 256 -0.17 6.50 -20.93
CA ASP A 256 -0.75 7.69 -20.30
C ASP A 256 -0.75 7.56 -18.77
N LEU A 257 -1.01 6.35 -18.28
CA LEU A 257 -0.89 6.01 -16.87
C LEU A 257 0.53 6.24 -16.34
N PHE A 258 1.58 5.83 -17.06
CA PHE A 258 2.96 6.08 -16.64
C PHE A 258 3.29 7.57 -16.56
N VAL A 259 2.84 8.36 -17.53
CA VAL A 259 3.06 9.82 -17.56
C VAL A 259 2.36 10.45 -16.36
N LYS A 260 1.04 10.23 -16.22
CA LYS A 260 0.23 10.78 -15.13
C LYS A 260 0.73 10.37 -13.75
N ALA A 261 1.14 9.11 -13.58
CA ALA A 261 1.62 8.59 -12.30
C ALA A 261 2.89 9.28 -11.80
N LYS A 262 3.78 9.71 -12.69
CA LYS A 262 5.02 10.41 -12.31
C LYS A 262 4.75 11.84 -11.84
N GLU A 263 3.75 12.49 -12.40
CA GLU A 263 3.36 13.87 -12.07
C GLU A 263 2.59 13.98 -10.74
N GLN A 264 2.23 12.85 -10.13
CA GLN A 264 1.54 12.82 -8.85
C GLN A 264 2.44 13.34 -7.71
N PRO A 265 1.87 14.01 -6.70
CA PRO A 265 2.61 14.49 -5.54
C PRO A 265 3.33 13.34 -4.83
N LYS A 266 4.58 13.57 -4.42
CA LYS A 266 5.37 12.56 -3.71
C LYS A 266 4.84 12.34 -2.30
N ARG A 267 5.02 11.12 -1.81
CA ARG A 267 4.59 10.66 -0.49
C ARG A 267 5.76 10.09 0.28
N ASN A 268 5.70 10.22 1.59
CA ASN A 268 6.59 9.57 2.53
C ASN A 268 6.02 9.63 3.95
N ASP A 269 6.60 8.83 4.83
CA ASP A 269 6.26 8.74 6.25
C ASP A 269 6.35 10.11 6.95
N GLY A 270 7.33 10.94 6.60
CA GLY A 270 7.51 12.28 7.16
C GLY A 270 6.38 13.25 6.84
N ILE A 271 5.89 13.28 5.59
CA ILE A 271 4.72 14.05 5.16
C ILE A 271 3.51 13.63 5.98
N TYR A 272 3.27 12.31 6.05
CA TYR A 272 2.08 11.78 6.69
C TYR A 272 2.10 12.00 8.19
N LYS A 273 3.26 11.83 8.83
CA LYS A 273 3.47 12.13 10.25
C LYS A 273 3.16 13.60 10.57
N LYS A 274 3.72 14.54 9.79
CA LYS A 274 3.48 15.98 10.00
C LYS A 274 2.01 16.36 9.76
N LYS A 275 1.36 15.77 8.73
CA LYS A 275 -0.06 15.99 8.46
C LYS A 275 -0.93 15.45 9.60
N MET A 276 -0.65 14.26 10.12
CA MET A 276 -1.33 13.71 11.31
C MET A 276 -1.15 14.63 12.53
N GLU A 277 0.08 15.02 12.87
CA GLU A 277 0.37 15.92 14.00
C GLU A 277 -0.37 17.27 13.88
N LYS A 278 -0.52 17.80 12.66
CA LYS A 278 -1.30 19.01 12.40
C LYS A 278 -2.79 18.78 12.63
N LEU A 279 -3.33 17.68 12.13
CA LEU A 279 -4.75 17.33 12.31
C LEU A 279 -5.10 17.08 13.78
N GLU A 280 -4.23 16.41 14.53
CA GLU A 280 -4.39 16.20 15.98
C GLU A 280 -4.45 17.53 16.75
N LYS A 281 -3.64 18.52 16.36
CA LYS A 281 -3.65 19.86 16.97
C LYS A 281 -4.91 20.65 16.62
N LEU A 282 -5.40 20.53 15.38
CA LEU A 282 -6.58 21.25 14.91
C LEU A 282 -7.89 20.65 15.42
N ASN A 283 -7.92 19.34 15.64
CA ASN A 283 -9.09 18.63 16.16
C ASN A 283 -8.68 17.61 17.26
N PRO A 284 -8.37 18.10 18.48
CA PRO A 284 -7.99 17.22 19.58
C PRO A 284 -9.11 16.22 19.91
N GLY A 285 -8.81 14.92 19.80
CA GLY A 285 -9.79 13.85 20.01
C GLY A 285 -10.58 13.45 18.77
N GLY A 286 -10.32 14.07 17.61
CA GLY A 286 -10.86 13.63 16.33
C GLY A 286 -10.38 12.22 15.95
N ASN A 287 -11.22 11.49 15.21
CA ASN A 287 -10.82 10.19 14.67
C ASN A 287 -9.92 10.38 13.44
N LEU A 288 -8.65 9.99 13.55
CA LEU A 288 -7.66 10.13 12.48
C LEU A 288 -7.30 8.79 11.82
N LEU A 289 -7.91 7.69 12.24
CA LEU A 289 -7.61 6.36 11.69
C LEU A 289 -8.00 6.24 10.22
N LEU A 290 -9.03 6.97 9.80
CA LEU A 290 -9.62 6.92 8.46
C LEU A 290 -9.42 8.22 7.65
N THR A 291 -8.66 9.18 8.16
CA THR A 291 -8.44 10.42 7.43
C THR A 291 -7.67 10.13 6.14
N ASP A 292 -8.15 10.71 5.03
CA ASP A 292 -7.45 10.63 3.75
C ASP A 292 -6.15 11.44 3.82
N MET A 293 -5.04 10.70 3.83
CA MET A 293 -3.71 11.26 3.94
C MET A 293 -3.14 11.71 2.59
N GLY A 294 -3.68 11.20 1.48
CA GLY A 294 -3.31 11.59 0.12
C GLY A 294 -3.93 12.91 -0.31
N ASP A 295 -5.17 13.18 0.12
CA ASP A 295 -5.95 14.35 -0.29
C ASP A 295 -5.43 15.71 0.25
N GLY A 296 -5.48 16.73 -0.60
CA GLY A 296 -5.07 18.10 -0.30
C GLY A 296 -3.56 18.29 -0.15
N LEU A 297 -2.72 17.40 -0.69
CA LEU A 297 -1.29 17.59 -0.79
C LEU A 297 -0.95 18.75 -1.74
N ARG A 298 -1.54 18.82 -2.95
CA ARG A 298 -1.30 19.97 -3.84
C ARG A 298 -1.79 21.26 -3.19
N GLY A 299 -0.94 22.30 -3.25
CA GLY A 299 -1.24 23.60 -2.63
C GLY A 299 -1.10 23.62 -1.10
N SER A 300 -0.71 22.51 -0.47
CA SER A 300 -0.37 22.48 0.96
C SER A 300 1.12 22.65 1.22
N GLU A 301 1.48 22.91 2.48
CA GLU A 301 2.85 22.90 2.95
C GLU A 301 3.54 21.52 2.89
N PHE A 302 2.75 20.46 2.67
CA PHE A 302 3.25 19.09 2.54
C PHE A 302 3.49 18.69 1.08
N PHE A 303 3.24 19.59 0.12
CA PHE A 303 3.39 19.33 -1.29
C PHE A 303 4.86 19.10 -1.66
N ILE A 304 5.14 17.94 -2.24
CA ILE A 304 6.38 17.69 -2.97
C ILE A 304 5.98 17.35 -4.41
N PRO A 305 6.44 18.12 -5.41
CA PRO A 305 6.06 17.90 -6.79
C PRO A 305 6.53 16.53 -7.29
N GLY A 306 5.74 15.96 -8.21
CA GLY A 306 6.08 14.75 -8.92
C GLY A 306 7.29 14.93 -9.85
N ASP A 307 7.72 13.85 -10.48
CA ASP A 307 8.76 13.91 -11.50
C ASP A 307 8.14 14.37 -12.83
N HIS A 308 8.78 15.35 -13.48
CA HIS A 308 8.49 15.72 -14.86
C HIS A 308 9.49 15.02 -15.77
N ASP A 309 9.12 13.83 -16.23
CA ASP A 309 10.07 12.93 -16.87
C ASP A 309 9.48 12.42 -18.19
N ASP A 310 9.90 13.04 -19.30
CA ASP A 310 9.63 12.65 -20.69
C ASP A 310 10.32 11.31 -21.00
N TYR A 311 9.70 10.18 -20.63
CA TYR A 311 10.34 8.88 -20.77
C TYR A 311 10.30 8.36 -22.22
N TRP A 312 11.48 8.17 -22.82
CA TRP A 312 11.88 7.32 -23.98
C TRP A 312 11.08 7.31 -25.30
N LEU A 313 9.74 7.38 -25.30
CA LEU A 313 8.93 7.32 -26.52
C LEU A 313 8.98 8.62 -27.34
N ARG A 314 9.26 9.78 -26.71
CA ARG A 314 9.55 11.03 -27.44
C ARG A 314 10.74 10.89 -28.39
N LEU A 315 11.73 10.04 -28.09
CA LEU A 315 12.88 9.79 -28.97
C LEU A 315 12.53 8.92 -30.19
N ILE A 316 11.58 7.99 -30.05
CA ILE A 316 11.08 7.17 -31.17
C ILE A 316 10.19 8.01 -32.10
N TYR A 317 9.39 8.93 -31.56
CA TYR A 317 8.49 9.78 -32.35
C TYR A 317 9.17 11.02 -32.96
N ARG A 318 10.21 11.60 -32.34
CA ARG A 318 11.00 12.66 -32.98
C ARG A 318 11.82 12.19 -34.18
N ARG A 319 12.09 10.88 -34.32
CA ARG A 319 12.75 10.31 -35.52
C ARG A 319 11.78 10.03 -36.67
N LYS A 320 10.46 10.05 -36.44
CA LYS A 320 9.44 9.86 -37.49
C LYS A 320 8.79 11.16 -37.97
N SER A 321 8.97 12.27 -37.26
CA SER A 321 8.49 13.59 -37.69
C SER A 321 9.54 14.41 -38.47
N THR A 322 10.71 13.83 -38.76
CA THR A 322 11.81 14.48 -39.51
C THR A 322 12.43 13.56 -40.58
N ALA A 323 11.66 12.61 -41.11
CA ALA A 323 12.04 11.81 -42.27
C ALA A 323 11.05 12.02 -43.41
#